data_AF-A0A537H8U2-F1
#
_entry.id   AF-A0A537H8U2-F1
#
_cell.length_a   1.000
_cell.length_b   1.000
_cell.length_c   1.000
_cell.angle_alpha   90.00
_cell.angle_beta   90.00
_cell.angle_gamma   90.00
#
_symmetry.space_group_name_H-M   'P 1'
#
loop_
_entity.id
_entity.type
_entity.pdbx_description
1 polymer ?
#
loop_
_entity_poly.entity_id
_entity_poly.type
_entity_poly.pdbx_seq_one_letter_code
_entity_poly.pdbx_strand_id
1 'polypeptide(L)'
;MPRPDAIVVRLEDVRKDDIPLVGGKCANLGELTAKGVHVPPGFAVTAEAFRQFLEETKIGEIIHKKLGSSNGARDPKQYEEASEEIRKILESAPMPPDIARKVRSAYRELCQKTGDENVKVAVRSSATSEDLPDASFAGQQDTYLNVRGEDQLVHYVQKCWGSLYTPRAIFYREEKGFPHEKVLISVGVQKMVQSKCSGVAFTLDPINGDPSKIVIEST
;
A
#
# COMPACT_ATOMS: atom_id res chain seq x y z
N MET A 1 -11.08 19.25 -3.03
CA MET A 1 -12.36 18.72 -2.50
C MET A 1 -12.06 17.43 -1.79
N PRO A 2 -12.63 17.18 -0.59
CA PRO A 2 -12.47 15.90 0.10
C PRO A 2 -13.06 14.79 -0.78
N ARG A 3 -12.35 13.66 -0.86
CA ARG A 3 -12.71 12.49 -1.68
C ARG A 3 -12.90 11.25 -0.79
N PRO A 4 -13.77 11.30 0.23
CA PRO A 4 -13.86 10.23 1.23
C PRO A 4 -14.22 8.88 0.60
N ASP A 5 -15.03 8.88 -0.47
CA ASP A 5 -15.53 7.66 -1.12
C ASP A 5 -14.77 7.29 -2.41
N ALA A 6 -13.64 7.94 -2.68
CA ALA A 6 -12.89 7.65 -3.90
C ALA A 6 -12.14 6.33 -3.77
N ILE A 7 -12.37 5.40 -4.70
CA ILE A 7 -11.69 4.09 -4.76
C ILE A 7 -10.30 4.20 -5.40
N VAL A 8 -10.18 5.09 -6.38
CA VAL A 8 -8.92 5.37 -7.06
C VAL A 8 -8.75 6.87 -7.20
N VAL A 9 -7.53 7.35 -6.97
CA VAL A 9 -7.15 8.76 -7.17
C VAL A 9 -5.81 8.84 -7.90
N ARG A 10 -5.66 9.79 -8.82
CA ARG A 10 -4.40 10.01 -9.54
C ARG A 10 -3.36 10.58 -8.59
N LEU A 11 -2.10 10.12 -8.66
CA LEU A 11 -1.04 10.59 -7.77
C LEU A 11 -0.74 12.09 -7.92
N GLU A 12 -0.96 12.68 -9.09
CA GLU A 12 -0.77 14.12 -9.30
C GLU A 12 -1.80 15.00 -8.58
N ASP A 13 -2.94 14.42 -8.21
CA ASP A 13 -4.03 15.11 -7.53
C ASP A 13 -3.97 15.03 -6.00
N VAL A 14 -3.13 14.15 -5.43
CA VAL A 14 -3.09 13.93 -3.98
C VAL A 14 -2.15 14.91 -3.28
N ARG A 15 -2.46 15.27 -2.05
CA ARG A 15 -1.68 16.16 -1.17
C ARG A 15 -1.49 15.54 0.22
N LYS A 16 -0.72 16.19 1.08
CA LYS A 16 -0.52 15.73 2.49
C LYS A 16 -1.83 15.51 3.24
N ASP A 17 -2.84 16.32 3.01
CA ASP A 17 -4.13 16.19 3.68
C ASP A 17 -4.89 14.90 3.27
N ASP A 18 -4.47 14.25 2.18
CA ASP A 18 -5.02 12.97 1.73
C ASP A 18 -4.34 11.75 2.36
N ILE A 19 -3.39 11.91 3.30
CA ILE A 19 -2.72 10.79 4.00
C ILE A 19 -3.73 9.74 4.56
N PRO A 20 -4.85 10.13 5.20
CA PRO A 20 -5.84 9.15 5.66
C PRO A 20 -6.46 8.31 4.54
N LEU A 21 -6.48 8.84 3.31
CA LEU A 21 -7.06 8.18 2.13
C LEU A 21 -6.02 7.36 1.34
N VAL A 22 -4.82 7.89 1.14
CA VAL A 22 -3.80 7.30 0.23
C VAL A 22 -2.52 6.85 0.91
N GLY A 23 -2.36 7.13 2.19
CA GLY A 23 -1.16 6.84 2.97
C GLY A 23 0.03 7.75 2.67
N GLY A 24 1.00 7.73 3.59
CA GLY A 24 2.13 8.66 3.59
C GLY A 24 2.97 8.62 2.32
N LYS A 25 3.19 7.43 1.74
CA LYS A 25 4.00 7.28 0.52
C LYS A 25 3.34 7.94 -0.69
N CYS A 26 2.07 7.65 -0.94
CA CYS A 26 1.35 8.22 -2.08
C CYS A 26 1.16 9.72 -1.92
N ALA A 27 0.83 10.20 -0.71
CA ALA A 27 0.73 11.62 -0.42
C ALA A 27 2.05 12.35 -0.70
N ASN A 28 3.18 11.81 -0.24
CA ASN A 28 4.50 12.38 -0.51
C ASN A 28 4.86 12.38 -2.01
N LEU A 29 4.46 11.37 -2.78
CA LEU A 29 4.64 11.37 -4.24
C LEU A 29 3.82 12.50 -4.91
N GLY A 30 2.60 12.75 -4.43
CA GLY A 30 1.78 13.87 -4.91
C GLY A 30 2.39 15.24 -4.57
N GLU A 31 2.95 15.39 -3.37
CA GLU A 31 3.68 16.61 -2.97
C GLU A 31 4.90 16.87 -3.85
N LEU A 32 5.70 15.84 -4.14
CA LEU A 32 6.84 15.95 -5.05
C LEU A 32 6.40 16.38 -6.45
N THR A 33 5.31 15.79 -6.95
CA THR A 33 4.72 16.16 -8.25
C THR A 33 4.26 17.61 -8.27
N ALA A 34 3.56 18.06 -7.23
CA ALA A 34 3.08 19.44 -7.08
C ALA A 34 4.22 20.47 -7.02
N LYS A 35 5.39 20.06 -6.52
CA LYS A 35 6.62 20.87 -6.47
C LYS A 35 7.44 20.81 -7.76
N GLY A 36 6.93 20.15 -8.82
CA GLY A 36 7.59 20.08 -10.12
C GLY A 36 8.71 19.03 -10.22
N VAL A 37 8.83 18.13 -9.23
CA VAL A 37 9.74 16.98 -9.33
C VAL A 37 9.18 15.99 -10.35
N HIS A 38 10.06 15.42 -11.18
CA HIS A 38 9.65 14.43 -12.18
C HIS A 38 9.34 13.08 -11.53
N VAL A 39 8.11 12.94 -11.06
CA VAL A 39 7.58 11.69 -10.49
C VAL A 39 6.90 10.89 -11.60
N PRO A 40 7.19 9.58 -11.76
CA PRO A 40 6.50 8.76 -12.75
C PRO A 40 4.98 8.74 -12.51
N PRO A 41 4.16 8.82 -13.57
CA PRO A 41 2.71 8.87 -13.42
C PRO A 41 2.16 7.58 -12.82
N GLY A 42 1.02 7.72 -12.14
CA GLY A 42 0.36 6.60 -11.47
C GLY A 42 -0.88 7.04 -10.71
N PHE A 43 -1.44 6.11 -9.95
CA PHE A 43 -2.62 6.30 -9.13
C PHE A 43 -2.51 5.53 -7.82
N ALA A 44 -3.31 5.90 -6.83
CA ALA A 44 -3.47 5.17 -5.59
C ALA A 44 -4.83 4.49 -5.58
N VAL A 45 -4.85 3.19 -5.26
CA VAL A 45 -6.04 2.47 -4.79
C VAL A 45 -6.16 2.79 -3.31
N THR A 46 -7.24 3.46 -2.93
CA THR A 46 -7.34 4.12 -1.63
C THR A 46 -7.57 3.14 -0.49
N ALA A 47 -7.37 3.61 0.74
CA ALA A 47 -7.76 2.90 1.94
C ALA A 47 -9.28 2.63 1.98
N GLU A 48 -10.06 3.52 1.39
CA GLU A 48 -11.50 3.37 1.21
C GLU A 48 -11.85 2.17 0.33
N ALA A 49 -11.11 1.95 -0.77
CA ALA A 49 -11.27 0.75 -1.59
C ALA A 49 -11.05 -0.54 -0.77
N PHE A 50 -10.06 -0.53 0.13
CA PHE A 50 -9.82 -1.68 1.00
C PHE A 50 -10.94 -1.86 2.03
N ARG A 51 -11.45 -0.77 2.62
CA ARG A 51 -12.61 -0.80 3.53
C ARG A 51 -13.83 -1.40 2.84
N GLN A 52 -14.19 -0.90 1.66
CA GLN A 52 -15.31 -1.42 0.86
C GLN A 52 -15.10 -2.90 0.50
N PHE A 53 -13.87 -3.30 0.15
CA PHE A 53 -13.54 -4.70 -0.10
C PHE A 53 -13.82 -5.57 1.14
N LEU A 54 -13.38 -5.18 2.33
CA LEU A 54 -13.61 -5.93 3.57
C LEU A 54 -15.08 -6.04 3.93
N GLU A 55 -15.87 -4.99 3.68
CA GLU A 55 -17.31 -4.93 3.96
C GLU A 55 -18.12 -5.80 3.00
N GLU A 56 -17.93 -5.64 1.68
CA GLU A 56 -18.70 -6.38 0.67
C GLU A 56 -18.38 -7.88 0.67
N THR A 57 -17.15 -8.25 1.00
CA THR A 57 -16.73 -9.66 1.10
C THR A 57 -16.98 -10.27 2.48
N LYS A 58 -17.35 -9.45 3.48
CA LYS A 58 -17.47 -9.81 4.91
C LYS A 58 -16.17 -10.37 5.52
N ILE A 59 -15.03 -10.18 4.87
CA ILE A 59 -13.74 -10.69 5.36
C ILE A 59 -13.33 -9.97 6.65
N GLY A 60 -13.73 -8.70 6.83
CA GLY A 60 -13.48 -7.98 8.08
C GLY A 60 -14.01 -8.73 9.31
N GLU A 61 -15.21 -9.31 9.21
CA GLU A 61 -15.81 -10.11 10.29
C GLU A 61 -15.05 -11.42 10.55
N ILE A 62 -14.59 -12.07 9.47
CA ILE A 62 -13.80 -13.31 9.56
C ILE A 62 -12.46 -13.04 10.25
N ILE A 63 -11.78 -11.96 9.87
CA ILE A 63 -10.53 -11.51 10.49
C ILE A 63 -10.77 -11.19 11.97
N HIS A 64 -11.82 -10.42 12.28
CA HIS A 64 -12.17 -10.06 13.65
C HIS A 64 -12.46 -11.30 14.50
N LYS A 65 -13.21 -12.28 13.98
CA LYS A 65 -13.47 -13.54 14.70
C LYS A 65 -12.19 -14.34 14.93
N LYS A 66 -11.33 -14.43 13.92
CA LYS A 66 -10.10 -15.22 14.01
C LYS A 66 -9.08 -14.60 14.97
N LEU A 67 -8.96 -13.27 14.94
CA LEU A 67 -8.00 -12.54 15.77
C LEU A 67 -8.58 -12.14 17.15
N GLY A 68 -9.91 -12.05 17.29
CA GLY A 68 -10.57 -11.71 18.55
C GLY A 68 -10.77 -12.90 19.49
N SER A 69 -10.58 -14.13 19.03
CA SER A 69 -10.80 -15.34 19.83
C SER A 69 -9.67 -15.70 20.81
N SER A 70 -8.55 -14.95 20.81
CA SER A 70 -7.43 -15.22 21.72
C SER A 70 -7.56 -14.44 23.03
N ASN A 71 -8.05 -15.12 24.07
CA ASN A 71 -8.05 -14.62 25.46
C ASN A 71 -6.67 -14.77 26.13
N GLY A 72 -5.60 -14.33 25.47
CA GLY A 72 -4.22 -14.43 25.97
C GLY A 72 -3.17 -14.17 24.90
N ALA A 73 -1.91 -14.03 25.32
CA ALA A 73 -0.78 -13.90 24.41
C ALA A 73 -0.68 -15.15 23.51
N ARG A 74 -0.65 -14.96 22.20
CA ARG A 74 -0.40 -16.04 21.25
C ARG A 74 1.08 -16.40 21.21
N ASP A 75 1.36 -17.68 20.95
CA ASP A 75 2.70 -18.11 20.59
C ASP A 75 3.04 -17.71 19.13
N PRO A 76 4.33 -17.72 18.73
CA PRO A 76 4.74 -17.39 17.37
C PRO A 76 4.04 -18.23 16.27
N LYS A 77 3.76 -19.50 16.55
CA LYS A 77 3.16 -20.43 15.58
C LYS A 77 1.69 -20.06 15.30
N GLN A 78 0.96 -19.65 16.32
CA GLN A 78 -0.41 -19.17 16.18
C GLN A 78 -0.49 -17.89 15.34
N TYR A 79 0.52 -17.01 15.41
CA TYR A 79 0.59 -15.84 14.51
C TYR A 79 0.89 -16.24 13.06
N GLU A 80 1.73 -17.24 12.84
CA GLU A 80 2.00 -17.78 11.51
C GLU A 80 0.74 -18.39 10.88
N GLU A 81 0.05 -19.29 11.60
CA GLU A 81 -1.19 -19.93 11.15
C GLU A 81 -2.30 -18.89 10.89
N ALA A 82 -2.47 -17.91 11.78
CA ALA A 82 -3.43 -16.82 11.60
C ALA A 82 -3.11 -15.97 10.36
N SER A 83 -1.84 -15.59 10.19
CA SER A 83 -1.35 -14.83 9.04
C SER A 83 -1.62 -15.57 7.73
N GLU A 84 -1.22 -16.84 7.63
CA GLU A 84 -1.37 -17.64 6.42
C GLU A 84 -2.84 -17.76 6.00
N GLU A 85 -3.72 -18.09 6.94
CA GLU A 85 -5.14 -18.23 6.65
C GLU A 85 -5.79 -16.90 6.25
N ILE A 86 -5.50 -15.81 6.96
CA ILE A 86 -6.07 -14.49 6.64
C ILE A 86 -5.60 -14.02 5.26
N ARG A 87 -4.31 -14.14 4.96
CA ARG A 87 -3.76 -13.76 3.66
C ARG A 87 -4.37 -14.62 2.55
N LYS A 88 -4.50 -15.92 2.76
CA LYS A 88 -5.16 -16.82 1.79
C LYS A 88 -6.60 -16.39 1.51
N ILE A 89 -7.37 -16.00 2.53
CA ILE A 89 -8.75 -15.53 2.37
C ILE A 89 -8.77 -14.20 1.58
N LEU A 90 -7.93 -13.23 1.95
CA LEU A 90 -7.83 -11.93 1.25
C LEU A 90 -7.44 -12.08 -0.23
N GLU A 91 -6.50 -12.98 -0.52
CA GLU A 91 -5.95 -13.20 -1.87
C GLU A 91 -6.87 -14.06 -2.75
N SER A 92 -7.71 -14.92 -2.16
CA SER A 92 -8.63 -15.79 -2.91
C SER A 92 -10.04 -15.23 -3.07
N ALA A 93 -10.41 -14.24 -2.27
CA ALA A 93 -11.71 -13.61 -2.36
C ALA A 93 -11.88 -12.85 -3.69
N PRO A 94 -13.04 -12.95 -4.34
CA PRO A 94 -13.31 -12.17 -5.54
C PRO A 94 -13.34 -10.68 -5.20
N MET A 95 -12.56 -9.89 -5.93
CA MET A 95 -12.63 -8.43 -5.86
C MET A 95 -14.04 -7.96 -6.26
N PRO A 96 -14.70 -7.10 -5.47
CA PRO A 96 -15.94 -6.45 -5.86
C PRO A 96 -15.87 -5.86 -7.28
N PRO A 97 -16.90 -6.07 -8.13
CA PRO A 97 -16.88 -5.63 -9.52
C PRO A 97 -16.65 -4.13 -9.68
N ASP A 98 -17.13 -3.31 -8.74
CA ASP A 98 -16.93 -1.86 -8.78
C ASP A 98 -15.47 -1.46 -8.58
N ILE A 99 -14.83 -2.02 -7.56
CA ILE A 99 -13.42 -1.78 -7.25
C ILE A 99 -12.55 -2.27 -8.42
N ALA A 100 -12.76 -3.51 -8.86
CA ALA A 100 -12.02 -4.08 -9.98
C ALA A 100 -12.13 -3.21 -11.23
N ARG A 101 -13.34 -2.74 -11.57
CA ARG A 101 -13.56 -1.87 -12.75
C ARG A 101 -12.83 -0.54 -12.63
N LYS A 102 -12.85 0.11 -11.46
CA LYS A 102 -12.17 1.39 -11.23
C LYS A 102 -10.65 1.25 -11.30
N VAL A 103 -10.08 0.19 -10.72
CA VAL A 103 -8.64 -0.12 -10.82
C VAL A 103 -8.22 -0.37 -12.27
N ARG A 104 -9.01 -1.17 -13.02
CA ARG A 104 -8.76 -1.44 -14.44
C ARG A 104 -8.88 -0.18 -15.30
N SER A 105 -9.87 0.67 -15.04
CA SER A 105 -10.03 1.96 -15.74
C SER A 105 -8.81 2.85 -15.54
N ALA A 106 -8.35 3.01 -14.30
CA ALA A 106 -7.18 3.82 -13.99
C ALA A 106 -5.89 3.27 -14.63
N TYR A 107 -5.76 1.94 -14.72
CA TYR A 107 -4.66 1.32 -15.46
C TYR A 107 -4.73 1.63 -16.97
N ARG A 108 -5.90 1.53 -17.59
CA ARG A 108 -6.08 1.89 -19.02
C ARG A 108 -5.78 3.36 -19.27
N GLU A 109 -6.22 4.25 -18.38
CA GLU A 109 -5.90 5.68 -18.44
C GLU A 109 -4.38 5.92 -18.34
N LEU A 110 -3.69 5.18 -17.47
CA LEU A 110 -2.23 5.22 -17.38
C LEU A 110 -1.56 4.73 -18.68
N CYS A 111 -2.05 3.64 -19.26
CA CYS A 111 -1.59 3.15 -20.57
C CYS A 111 -1.75 4.23 -21.65
N GLN A 112 -2.94 4.82 -21.75
CA GLN A 112 -3.22 5.91 -22.71
C GLN A 112 -2.32 7.12 -22.50
N LYS A 113 -2.16 7.59 -21.26
CA LYS A 113 -1.33 8.76 -20.90
C LYS A 113 0.15 8.55 -21.25
N THR A 114 0.61 7.30 -21.26
CA THR A 114 2.01 6.97 -21.49
C THR A 114 2.31 6.47 -22.90
N GLY A 115 1.27 6.24 -23.71
CA GLY A 115 1.40 5.69 -25.07
C GLY A 115 1.83 4.22 -25.13
N ASP A 116 1.70 3.48 -24.04
CA ASP A 116 2.06 2.05 -23.95
C ASP A 116 0.82 1.24 -23.56
N GLU A 117 0.40 0.32 -24.43
CA GLU A 117 -0.79 -0.52 -24.22
C GLU A 117 -0.65 -1.45 -23.01
N ASN A 118 0.59 -1.75 -22.57
CA ASN A 118 0.87 -2.67 -21.48
C ASN A 118 2.01 -2.18 -20.57
N VAL A 119 1.79 -0.98 -20.00
CA VAL A 119 2.71 -0.34 -19.05
C VAL A 119 3.11 -1.29 -17.92
N LYS A 120 4.42 -1.44 -17.73
CA LYS A 120 4.95 -2.03 -16.49
C LYS A 120 4.67 -1.10 -15.32
N VAL A 121 4.05 -1.59 -14.26
CA VAL A 121 3.81 -0.83 -13.03
C VAL A 121 4.49 -1.47 -11.82
N ALA A 122 4.88 -0.64 -10.87
CA ALA A 122 5.18 -1.01 -9.50
C ALA A 122 3.89 -0.89 -8.67
N VAL A 123 3.57 -1.92 -7.91
CA VAL A 123 2.44 -1.96 -6.97
C VAL A 123 3.01 -1.98 -5.55
N ARG A 124 2.75 -0.93 -4.78
CA ARG A 124 3.43 -0.65 -3.51
C ARG A 124 2.42 -0.29 -2.44
N SER A 125 2.46 -0.96 -1.31
CA SER A 125 1.64 -0.57 -0.16
C SER A 125 2.04 0.79 0.41
N SER A 126 1.05 1.52 0.91
CA SER A 126 1.12 2.90 1.43
C SER A 126 0.23 3.01 2.68
N ALA A 127 0.85 2.92 3.86
CA ALA A 127 0.15 2.95 5.14
C ALA A 127 -0.46 4.34 5.44
N THR A 128 -1.69 4.35 5.98
CA THR A 128 -2.47 5.55 6.32
C THR A 128 -2.19 6.12 7.70
N SER A 129 -1.63 5.32 8.60
CA SER A 129 -1.26 5.75 9.94
C SER A 129 0.26 5.69 10.11
N GLU A 130 0.84 6.82 10.54
CA GLU A 130 2.21 6.91 11.07
C GLU A 130 2.27 6.43 12.54
N ASP A 131 1.13 6.16 13.19
CA ASP A 131 0.99 5.70 14.59
C ASP A 131 1.44 4.25 14.82
N LEU A 132 2.09 3.67 13.81
CA LEU A 132 2.98 2.53 14.00
C LEU A 132 4.45 3.04 13.91
N PRO A 133 4.90 4.01 14.74
CA PRO A 133 6.18 4.70 14.54
C PRO A 133 7.39 3.78 14.71
N ASP A 134 7.28 2.74 15.55
CA ASP A 134 8.29 1.67 15.69
C ASP A 134 8.13 0.55 14.65
N ALA A 135 7.00 0.51 13.94
CA ALA A 135 6.88 -0.23 12.71
C ALA A 135 7.16 0.75 11.56
N SER A 136 8.42 1.17 11.49
CA SER A 136 9.02 1.32 10.18
C SER A 136 8.81 -0.01 9.43
N PHE A 137 7.68 -0.15 8.76
CA PHE A 137 7.48 -1.15 7.71
C PHE A 137 8.39 -0.85 6.50
N ALA A 138 9.37 0.04 6.66
CA ALA A 138 10.54 0.16 5.81
C ALA A 138 11.19 -1.23 5.73
N GLY A 139 10.99 -1.89 4.59
CA GLY A 139 11.49 -3.24 4.32
C GLY A 139 10.51 -4.39 4.55
N GLN A 140 9.30 -4.15 5.05
CA GLN A 140 8.26 -5.20 5.22
C GLN A 140 6.96 -4.95 4.45
N GLN A 141 6.88 -3.83 3.73
CA GLN A 141 5.77 -3.54 2.84
C GLN A 141 6.01 -4.15 1.47
N ASP A 142 5.09 -5.05 1.07
CA ASP A 142 5.15 -5.72 -0.22
C ASP A 142 5.20 -4.71 -1.36
N THR A 143 6.26 -4.82 -2.15
CA THR A 143 6.45 -4.09 -3.41
C THR A 143 6.58 -5.11 -4.52
N TYR A 144 5.66 -5.05 -5.48
CA TYR A 144 5.68 -5.89 -6.66
C TYR A 144 6.08 -5.05 -7.87
N LEU A 145 7.17 -5.45 -8.52
CA LEU A 145 7.72 -4.74 -9.67
C LEU A 145 7.35 -5.45 -10.98
N ASN A 146 7.37 -4.69 -12.08
CA ASN A 146 7.11 -5.21 -13.43
C ASN A 146 5.74 -5.89 -13.60
N VAL A 147 4.74 -5.48 -12.81
CA VAL A 147 3.36 -5.96 -12.95
C VAL A 147 2.79 -5.43 -14.27
N ARG A 148 2.09 -6.29 -15.01
CA ARG A 148 1.53 -5.98 -16.33
C ARG A 148 0.15 -6.58 -16.51
N GLY A 149 -0.72 -5.80 -17.11
CA GLY A 149 -2.09 -6.21 -17.41
C GLY A 149 -3.03 -6.03 -16.23
N GLU A 150 -4.29 -5.82 -16.59
CA GLU A 150 -5.38 -5.53 -15.67
C GLU A 150 -5.58 -6.60 -14.58
N ASP A 151 -5.57 -7.88 -14.96
CA ASP A 151 -5.84 -8.98 -14.03
C ASP A 151 -4.71 -9.18 -13.03
N GLN A 152 -3.45 -9.09 -13.47
CA GLN A 152 -2.31 -9.15 -12.56
C GLN A 152 -2.32 -7.95 -11.61
N LEU A 153 -2.65 -6.75 -12.11
CA LEU A 153 -2.73 -5.58 -11.27
C LEU A 153 -3.74 -5.76 -10.14
N VAL A 154 -4.97 -6.19 -10.44
CA VAL A 154 -6.00 -6.45 -9.42
C VAL A 154 -5.50 -7.47 -8.39
N HIS A 155 -4.87 -8.55 -8.85
CA HIS A 155 -4.28 -9.57 -7.96
C HIS A 155 -3.20 -8.99 -7.03
N TYR A 156 -2.27 -8.19 -7.56
CA TYR A 156 -1.19 -7.61 -6.75
C TYR A 156 -1.68 -6.50 -5.81
N VAL A 157 -2.76 -5.80 -6.15
CA VAL A 157 -3.45 -4.89 -5.21
C VAL A 157 -3.96 -5.67 -4.00
N GLN A 158 -4.62 -6.81 -4.21
CA GLN A 158 -5.09 -7.66 -3.10
C GLN A 158 -3.93 -8.21 -2.26
N LYS A 159 -2.83 -8.61 -2.90
CA LYS A 159 -1.61 -9.03 -2.18
C LYS A 159 -1.04 -7.93 -1.30
N CYS A 160 -1.00 -6.69 -1.78
CA CYS A 160 -0.59 -5.55 -0.97
C CYS A 160 -1.51 -5.35 0.25
N TRP A 161 -2.82 -5.60 0.14
CA TRP A 161 -3.71 -5.61 1.31
C TRP A 161 -3.38 -6.74 2.29
N GLY A 162 -3.07 -7.93 1.77
CA GLY A 162 -2.58 -9.07 2.56
C GLY A 162 -1.32 -8.75 3.38
N SER A 163 -0.47 -7.83 2.92
CA SER A 163 0.75 -7.42 3.64
C SER A 163 0.49 -6.81 5.03
N LEU A 164 -0.73 -6.32 5.29
CA LEU A 164 -1.12 -5.91 6.64
C LEU A 164 -1.16 -7.07 7.62
N TYR A 165 -1.35 -8.30 7.17
CA TYR A 165 -1.60 -9.47 8.02
C TYR A 165 -0.40 -10.43 8.09
N THR A 166 0.83 -9.90 7.99
CA THR A 166 2.03 -10.69 8.32
C THR A 166 2.05 -11.03 9.81
N PRO A 167 2.75 -12.10 10.24
CA PRO A 167 2.78 -12.52 11.65
C PRO A 167 3.24 -11.38 12.57
N ARG A 168 4.29 -10.66 12.16
CA ARG A 168 4.85 -9.50 12.89
C ARG A 168 3.86 -8.33 12.97
N ALA A 169 3.13 -8.06 11.89
CA ALA A 169 2.14 -6.98 11.87
C ALA A 169 0.93 -7.31 12.75
N ILE A 170 0.50 -8.58 12.79
CA ILE A 170 -0.57 -9.04 13.68
C ILE A 170 -0.12 -8.91 15.14
N PHE A 171 1.02 -9.48 15.50
CA PHE A 171 1.60 -9.40 16.85
C PHE A 171 1.72 -7.94 17.33
N TYR A 172 2.31 -7.06 16.52
CA TYR A 172 2.50 -5.66 16.89
C TYR A 172 1.18 -4.95 17.20
N ARG A 173 0.13 -5.21 16.40
CA ARG A 173 -1.17 -4.58 16.63
C ARG A 173 -1.84 -5.08 17.89
N GLU A 174 -1.73 -6.38 18.21
CA GLU A 174 -2.27 -6.92 19.46
C GLU A 174 -1.57 -6.33 20.68
N GLU A 175 -0.22 -6.25 20.65
CA GLU A 175 0.58 -5.63 21.73
C GLU A 175 0.22 -4.15 21.96
N LYS A 176 -0.17 -3.43 20.90
CA LYS A 176 -0.59 -2.03 20.99
C LYS A 176 -2.10 -1.86 21.21
N GLY A 177 -2.88 -2.94 21.22
CA GLY A 177 -4.34 -2.89 21.36
C GLY A 177 -5.05 -2.25 20.17
N PHE A 178 -4.45 -2.26 18.97
CA PHE A 178 -5.08 -1.73 17.76
C PHE A 178 -6.07 -2.74 17.15
N PRO A 179 -7.34 -2.37 16.93
CA PRO A 179 -8.30 -3.23 16.27
C PRO A 179 -7.89 -3.50 14.82
N HIS A 180 -7.78 -4.77 14.46
CA HIS A 180 -7.25 -5.22 13.16
C HIS A 180 -8.10 -4.77 11.96
N GLU A 181 -9.41 -4.70 12.14
CA GLU A 181 -10.36 -4.30 11.09
C GLU A 181 -10.36 -2.79 10.81
N LYS A 182 -9.81 -1.97 11.70
CA LYS A 182 -9.74 -0.51 11.52
C LYS A 182 -8.44 -0.04 10.87
N VAL A 183 -7.45 -0.93 10.73
CA VAL A 183 -6.18 -0.61 10.09
C VAL A 183 -6.31 -0.83 8.59
N LEU A 184 -6.39 0.28 7.86
CA LEU A 184 -6.50 0.28 6.41
C LEU A 184 -5.15 0.57 5.75
N ILE A 185 -5.00 0.20 4.49
CA ILE A 185 -3.81 0.49 3.69
C ILE A 185 -4.21 0.87 2.28
N SER A 186 -3.53 1.87 1.74
CA SER A 186 -3.62 2.25 0.34
C SER A 186 -2.56 1.51 -0.47
N VAL A 187 -2.76 1.41 -1.78
CA VAL A 187 -1.82 0.78 -2.71
C VAL A 187 -1.49 1.76 -3.83
N GLY A 188 -0.24 2.21 -3.88
CA GLY A 188 0.29 3.03 -4.97
C GLY A 188 0.63 2.16 -6.18
N VAL A 189 0.11 2.53 -7.34
CA VAL A 189 0.39 1.93 -8.64
C VAL A 189 1.09 2.96 -9.50
N GLN A 190 2.36 2.73 -9.82
CA GLN A 190 3.20 3.72 -10.49
C GLN A 190 3.90 3.11 -11.70
N LYS A 191 3.99 3.86 -12.81
CA LYS A 191 4.76 3.46 -13.99
C LYS A 191 6.20 3.11 -13.59
N MET A 192 6.69 1.95 -14.03
CA MET A 192 8.08 1.54 -13.88
C MET A 192 9.00 2.44 -14.69
N VAL A 193 10.14 2.79 -14.10
CA VAL A 193 11.23 3.47 -14.79
C VAL A 193 12.26 2.43 -15.21
N GLN A 194 12.64 2.43 -16.49
CA GLN A 194 13.75 1.61 -16.96
C GLN A 194 15.07 2.32 -16.65
N SER A 195 15.50 2.22 -15.40
CA SER A 195 16.70 2.89 -14.91
C SER A 195 17.98 2.20 -15.39
N LYS A 196 19.00 2.99 -15.77
CA LYS A 196 20.38 2.49 -15.93
C LYS A 196 21.10 2.33 -14.59
N CYS A 197 20.72 3.15 -13.62
CA CYS A 197 21.23 3.17 -12.25
C CYS A 197 20.10 3.66 -11.34
N SER A 198 20.04 3.15 -10.11
CA SER A 198 19.07 3.56 -9.09
C SER A 198 19.76 3.74 -7.74
N GLY A 199 19.22 4.58 -6.87
CA GLY A 199 19.85 4.87 -5.59
C GLY A 199 18.93 5.51 -4.57
N VAL A 200 19.47 5.72 -3.38
CA VAL A 200 18.84 6.42 -2.26
C VAL A 200 19.70 7.61 -1.89
N ALA A 201 19.07 8.73 -1.59
CA ALA A 201 19.75 9.94 -1.15
C ALA A 201 19.23 10.38 0.22
N PHE A 202 20.14 10.75 1.11
CA PHE A 202 19.86 11.36 2.40
C PHE A 202 20.37 12.81 2.37
N THR A 203 19.56 13.76 2.84
CA THR A 203 19.91 15.18 2.91
C THR A 203 20.68 15.55 4.19
N LEU A 204 21.13 14.54 4.93
CA LEU A 204 22.01 14.62 6.09
C LEU A 204 22.84 13.33 6.15
N ASP A 205 23.95 13.33 6.89
CA ASP A 205 24.74 12.13 7.16
C ASP A 205 23.94 11.19 8.09
N PRO A 206 23.51 10.01 7.63
CA PRO A 206 22.66 9.12 8.41
C PRO A 206 23.39 8.47 9.60
N ILE A 207 24.73 8.55 9.66
CA ILE A 207 25.53 7.94 10.73
C ILE A 207 25.61 8.86 11.95
N ASN A 208 25.78 10.17 11.74
CA ASN A 208 26.02 11.14 12.81
C ASN A 208 25.02 12.32 12.84
N GLY A 209 24.11 12.40 11.89
CA GLY A 209 23.09 13.45 11.81
C GLY A 209 23.58 14.79 11.23
N ASP A 210 24.79 14.87 10.67
CA ASP A 210 25.36 16.11 10.14
C ASP A 210 24.55 16.63 8.94
N PRO A 211 23.83 17.76 9.06
CA PRO A 211 22.98 18.30 8.00
C PRO A 211 23.78 19.02 6.90
N SER A 212 25.10 19.17 7.06
CA SER A 212 25.96 19.79 6.04
C SER A 212 26.36 18.83 4.91
N LYS A 213 26.02 17.54 5.04
CA LYS A 213 26.38 16.49 4.08
C LYS A 213 25.15 15.91 3.39
N ILE A 214 25.31 15.57 2.11
CA ILE A 214 24.35 14.76 1.35
C ILE A 214 25.03 13.42 1.06
N VAL A 215 24.35 12.32 1.40
CA VAL A 215 24.83 10.95 1.14
C VAL A 215 24.00 10.36 0.03
N ILE A 216 24.66 9.82 -1.01
CA ILE A 216 24.02 9.15 -2.14
C ILE A 216 24.63 7.76 -2.26
N GLU A 217 23.77 6.75 -2.21
CA GLU A 217 24.12 5.36 -2.50
C GLU A 217 23.43 4.95 -3.80
N SER A 218 24.18 4.39 -4.75
CA SER A 218 23.65 4.03 -6.06
C SER A 218 24.25 2.73 -6.60
N THR A 219 23.43 1.94 -7.28
CA THR A 219 23.77 0.70 -7.99
C THR A 219 23.34 0.75 -9.44
#